data_AF-A0A969R5C2-F1
#
_entry.id   AF-A0A969R5C2-F1
#
_cell.length_a   1.000
_cell.length_b   1.000
_cell.length_c   1.000
_cell.angle_alpha   90.00
_cell.angle_beta   90.00
_cell.angle_gamma   90.00
#
_symmetry.space_group_name_H-M   'P 1'
#
loop_
_entity.id
_entity.type
_entity.pdbx_description
1 polymer ?
#
loop_
_entity_poly.entity_id
_entity_poly.type
_entity_poly.pdbx_seq_one_letter_code
_entity_poly.pdbx_strand_id
1 'polypeptide(L)' 'APFHRKDDVFRIAEQAGHKVLFLPPYSPDFNRIEQDFAIIKKRRIYSAPGTSLDDIVKSYGNYLE' A
#
# COMPACT_ATOMS: atom_id res chain seq x y z
N ALA A 1 2.36 -4.95 -12.60
CA ALA A 1 2.35 -6.42 -12.45
C ALA A 1 1.38 -7.03 -13.46
N PRO A 2 1.57 -8.29 -13.91
CA PRO A 2 0.72 -8.92 -14.94
C PRO A 2 -0.78 -8.94 -14.60
N PHE A 3 -1.13 -8.90 -13.31
CA PHE A 3 -2.51 -8.85 -12.84
C PHE A 3 -3.18 -7.46 -12.95
N HIS A 4 -2.41 -6.38 -13.21
CA HIS A 4 -2.98 -5.06 -13.51
C HIS A 4 -3.40 -4.99 -14.99
N ARG A 5 -4.58 -5.52 -15.31
CA ARG A 5 -5.19 -5.40 -16.64
C ARG A 5 -5.48 -3.93 -16.93
N LYS A 6 -4.67 -3.29 -17.78
CA LYS A 6 -4.68 -1.84 -17.97
C LYS A 6 -6.06 -1.32 -18.32
N ASP A 7 -6.74 -1.94 -19.27
CA ASP A 7 -8.05 -1.49 -19.77
C ASP A 7 -9.12 -1.52 -18.66
N ASP A 8 -9.14 -2.58 -17.85
CA ASP A 8 -10.07 -2.69 -16.71
C ASP A 8 -9.76 -1.63 -15.64
N VAL A 9 -8.49 -1.44 -15.31
CA VAL A 9 -8.06 -0.48 -14.29
C VAL A 9 -8.36 0.96 -14.71
N PHE A 10 -8.08 1.33 -15.97
CA PHE A 10 -8.43 2.65 -16.50
C PHE A 10 -9.94 2.87 -16.49
N ARG A 11 -10.72 1.91 -17.02
CA ARG A 11 -12.18 2.01 -17.07
C ARG A 11 -12.81 2.22 -15.70
N ILE A 12 -12.42 1.43 -14.70
CA ILE A 12 -12.97 1.53 -13.34
C ILE A 12 -12.58 2.89 -12.71
N ALA A 13 -11.33 3.30 -12.86
CA ALA A 13 -10.86 4.56 -12.30
C ALA A 13 -11.55 5.78 -12.95
N GLU A 14 -11.68 5.81 -14.28
CA GLU A 14 -12.33 6.91 -15.00
C GLU A 14 -13.82 7.02 -14.66
N GLN A 15 -14.52 5.88 -14.53
CA GLN A 15 -15.91 5.87 -14.07
C GLN A 15 -16.09 6.49 -12.68
N ALA A 16 -15.07 6.42 -11.82
CA ALA A 16 -15.03 7.05 -10.51
C ALA A 16 -14.44 8.47 -10.53
N GLY A 17 -14.11 9.03 -11.70
CA GLY A 17 -13.51 10.36 -11.83
C GLY A 17 -12.01 10.43 -11.46
N HIS A 18 -11.32 9.29 -11.41
CA HIS A 18 -9.91 9.20 -11.10
C HIS A 18 -9.05 8.98 -12.35
N LYS A 19 -7.75 9.31 -12.24
CA LYS A 19 -6.74 9.03 -13.25
C LYS A 19 -5.75 8.00 -12.72
N VAL A 20 -5.36 7.05 -13.57
CA VAL A 20 -4.40 6.01 -13.23
C VAL A 20 -3.01 6.43 -13.68
N LEU A 21 -2.04 6.40 -12.75
CA LEU A 21 -0.63 6.62 -13.03
C LEU A 21 0.12 5.30 -12.85
N PHE A 22 0.66 4.76 -13.94
CA PHE A 22 1.54 3.60 -13.88
C PHE A 22 2.98 4.04 -13.62
N LEU A 23 3.64 3.34 -12.70
CA LEU A 23 5.06 3.53 -12.43
C LEU A 23 5.92 2.81 -13.48
N PRO A 24 7.13 3.32 -13.76
CA PRO A 24 8.10 2.61 -14.57
C PRO A 24 8.48 1.26 -13.92
N PRO A 25 8.91 0.26 -14.72
CA PRO A 25 9.39 -1.01 -14.20
C PRO A 25 10.53 -0.82 -13.18
N TYR A 26 10.51 -1.63 -12.11
CA TYR A 26 11.53 -1.61 -11.05
C TYR A 26 11.73 -0.25 -10.39
N SER A 27 10.70 0.60 -10.31
CA SER A 27 10.75 1.90 -9.63
C SER A 27 9.94 1.90 -8.32
N PRO A 28 10.30 1.08 -7.31
CA PRO A 28 9.62 1.10 -6.03
C PRO A 28 9.77 2.46 -5.33
N ASP A 29 10.86 3.17 -5.57
CA ASP A 29 11.14 4.49 -4.95
C ASP A 29 10.11 5.56 -5.33
N PHE A 30 9.39 5.40 -6.44
CA PHE A 30 8.31 6.30 -6.85
C PHE A 30 6.95 5.93 -6.24
N ASN A 31 6.86 4.82 -5.52
CA ASN A 31 5.64 4.37 -4.88
C ASN A 31 5.64 4.72 -3.39
N ARG A 32 4.84 5.71 -3.00
CA ARG A 32 4.81 6.21 -1.61
C ARG A 32 4.45 5.12 -0.59
N ILE A 33 3.64 4.13 -0.96
CA ILE A 33 3.21 3.04 -0.06
C ILE A 33 4.38 2.17 0.44
N GLU A 34 5.54 2.18 -0.25
CA GLU A 34 6.71 1.41 0.19
C GLU A 34 7.22 1.89 1.57
N GLN A 35 7.11 3.19 1.84
CA GLN A 35 7.45 3.76 3.15
C GLN A 35 6.49 3.25 4.23
N ASP A 36 5.21 3.16 3.91
CA ASP A 36 4.18 2.66 4.82
C ASP A 36 4.43 1.19 5.16
N PHE A 37 4.74 0.36 4.15
CA PHE A 37 5.11 -1.03 4.37
C PHE A 37 6.39 -1.19 5.20
N ALA A 38 7.39 -0.33 5.00
CA ALA A 38 8.61 -0.35 5.81
C ALA A 38 8.28 -0.07 7.29
N ILE A 39 7.41 0.90 7.57
CA ILE A 39 6.97 1.26 8.93
C ILE A 39 6.18 0.10 9.55
N ILE A 40 5.19 -0.45 8.83
CA ILE A 40 4.36 -1.57 9.31
C ILE A 40 5.23 -2.79 9.61
N LYS A 41 6.20 -3.12 8.74
CA LYS A 41 7.14 -4.21 8.96
C LYS A 41 7.99 -4.00 10.21
N LYS A 42 8.49 -2.77 10.43
CA LYS A 42 9.24 -2.42 11.63
C LYS A 42 8.40 -2.62 12.89
N ARG A 43 7.14 -2.18 12.89
CA ARG A 43 6.21 -2.38 14.03
C ARG A 43 6.00 -3.85 14.33
N ARG A 44 5.77 -4.68 13.30
CA ARG A 44 5.64 -6.13 13.45
C ARG A 44 6.88 -6.76 14.10
N ILE A 45 8.09 -6.37 13.69
CA ILE A 45 9.35 -6.90 14.25
C ILE A 45 9.44 -6.67 15.77
N TYR A 46 8.97 -5.53 16.25
CA TYR A 46 9.05 -5.15 17.67
C TYR A 46 7.74 -5.38 18.45
N SER A 47 6.74 -6.00 17.84
CA SER A 47 5.48 -6.33 18.51
C SER A 47 5.65 -7.54 19.43
N ALA A 48 4.87 -7.60 20.49
CA ALA A 48 4.86 -8.76 21.39
C ALA A 48 4.49 -10.04 20.62
N PRO A 49 5.05 -11.21 20.99
CA PRO A 49 4.61 -12.49 20.44
C PRO A 49 3.10 -12.67 20.58
N GLY A 50 2.44 -13.13 19.51
CA GLY A 50 0.98 -13.30 19.49
C GLY A 50 0.17 -12.04 19.14
N THR A 51 0.82 -10.89 18.93
CA THR A 51 0.13 -9.70 18.40
C THR A 51 -0.46 -10.00 17.03
N SER A 52 -1.75 -9.72 16.84
CA SER A 52 -2.43 -9.97 15.57
C SER A 52 -1.96 -8.99 14.47
N LEU A 53 -2.12 -9.38 13.21
CA LEU A 53 -1.83 -8.47 12.09
C LEU A 53 -2.76 -7.26 12.10
N ASP A 54 -4.04 -7.44 12.47
CA ASP A 54 -5.01 -6.37 12.64
C ASP A 54 -4.54 -5.31 13.65
N ASP A 55 -4.01 -5.74 14.80
CA ASP A 55 -3.52 -4.81 15.83
C ASP A 55 -2.27 -4.05 15.35
N ILE A 56 -1.39 -4.72 14.61
CA ILE A 56 -0.21 -4.10 14.00
C ILE A 56 -0.64 -3.03 12.99
N VAL A 57 -1.61 -3.34 12.10
CA VAL A 57 -2.10 -2.40 11.08
C VAL A 57 -2.87 -1.25 11.72
N LYS A 58 -3.74 -1.51 12.70
CA LYS A 58 -4.45 -0.46 13.46
C LYS A 58 -3.49 0.49 14.15
N SER A 59 -2.39 -0.04 14.72
CA SER A 59 -1.39 0.82 15.36
C SER A 59 -0.82 1.85 14.38
N TYR A 60 -0.69 1.51 13.09
CA TYR A 60 -0.17 2.39 12.05
C TYR A 60 -1.17 3.51 11.70
N GLY A 61 -2.46 3.20 11.57
CA GLY A 61 -3.51 4.19 11.26
C GLY A 61 -3.62 5.32 12.29
N ASN A 62 -3.43 5.01 13.58
CA ASN A 62 -3.52 5.99 14.67
C ASN A 62 -2.35 7.00 14.74
N TYR A 63 -1.37 6.92 13.82
CA TYR A 63 -0.20 7.81 13.76
C TYR A 63 -0.34 8.91 12.70
N LEU A 64 -1.39 8.87 11.89
CA LEU A 64 -1.66 9.82 10.81
C LEU A 64 -2.66 10.93 11.21
N GLU A 65 -3.10 10.93 12.48
CA GLU A 65 -3.84 12.02 13.15
C GLU A 65 -2.95 12.77 14.15
#